data_AF-A0A099CUM1-F1
#
_entry.id   AF-A0A099CUM1-F1
#
_cell.length_a   1.000
_cell.length_b   1.000
_cell.length_c   1.000
_cell.angle_alpha   90.00
_cell.angle_beta   90.00
_cell.angle_gamma   90.00
#
_symmetry.space_group_name_H-M   'P 1'
#
loop_
_entity.id
_entity.type
_entity.pdbx_description
1 polymer ?
#
loop_
_entity_poly.entity_id
_entity_poly.type
_entity_poly.pdbx_seq_one_letter_code
_entity_poly.pdbx_strand_id
1 'polypeptide(L)'
;MKSRLSIAVLIVLTMCLVGGSLVASGAFAHATSGDQPRTVTVFVDATFGMRKNHMARKLTKSEAEYAAKGYRFAQMVAYNENGDLEGFFVTYVRD
;
A
#
# COMPACT_ATOMS: atom_id res chain seq x y z
N MET A 1 -1.59 -50.25 -20.97
CA MET A 1 -0.96 -48.93 -21.26
C MET A 1 -1.82 -47.79 -20.70
N LYS A 2 -1.97 -47.67 -19.37
CA LYS A 2 -2.91 -46.73 -18.72
C LYS A 2 -2.40 -46.04 -17.43
N SER A 3 -1.09 -46.04 -17.16
CA SER A 3 -0.54 -45.37 -15.95
C SER A 3 0.49 -44.27 -16.20
N ARG A 4 0.88 -44.01 -17.45
CA ARG A 4 1.87 -42.97 -17.80
C ARG A 4 1.26 -41.62 -18.20
N LEU A 5 -0.05 -41.58 -18.49
CA LEU A 5 -0.74 -40.34 -18.84
C LEU A 5 -1.18 -39.54 -17.59
N SER A 6 -1.32 -40.19 -16.43
CA SER A 6 -1.89 -39.54 -15.23
C SER A 6 -0.88 -38.70 -14.44
N ILE A 7 0.43 -38.98 -14.57
CA ILE A 7 1.48 -38.26 -13.83
C ILE A 7 1.85 -36.96 -14.55
N ALA A 8 1.87 -36.95 -15.88
CA ALA A 8 2.18 -35.74 -16.66
C ALA A 8 1.12 -34.64 -16.50
N VAL A 9 -0.15 -35.01 -16.37
CA VAL A 9 -1.26 -34.04 -16.16
C VAL A 9 -1.25 -33.44 -14.75
N LEU A 10 -0.79 -34.19 -13.73
CA LEU A 10 -0.74 -33.72 -12.34
C LEU A 10 0.38 -32.68 -12.09
N ILE A 11 1.49 -32.76 -12.84
CA ILE A 11 2.61 -31.81 -12.74
C ILE A 11 2.30 -30.50 -13.46
N VAL A 12 1.54 -30.54 -14.58
CA VAL A 12 1.15 -29.32 -15.31
C VAL A 12 0.06 -28.53 -14.56
N LEU A 13 -0.83 -29.21 -13.83
CA LEU A 13 -1.90 -28.55 -13.09
C LEU A 13 -1.41 -27.85 -11.80
N THR A 14 -0.29 -28.29 -11.21
CA THR A 14 0.27 -27.70 -9.98
C THR A 14 1.12 -26.45 -10.23
N MET A 15 1.62 -26.22 -11.45
CA MET A 15 2.36 -24.98 -11.77
C MET A 15 1.47 -23.77 -12.11
N CYS A 16 0.16 -23.94 -12.29
CA CYS A 16 -0.76 -22.82 -12.56
C CYS A 16 -1.32 -22.13 -11.30
N LEU A 17 -1.10 -22.67 -10.09
CA LEU A 17 -1.64 -22.08 -8.85
C LEU A 17 -0.65 -21.20 -8.06
N VAL A 18 0.57 -20.98 -8.54
CA VAL A 18 1.60 -20.15 -7.87
C VAL A 18 1.90 -18.87 -8.66
N GLY A 19 1.01 -18.44 -9.55
CA GLY A 19 1.22 -17.30 -10.45
C GLY A 19 0.05 -16.34 -10.43
N GLY A 20 -0.25 -15.70 -9.29
CA GLY A 20 -1.41 -14.83 -9.24
C GLY A 20 -1.59 -13.96 -8.00
N SER A 21 -0.52 -13.63 -7.28
CA SER A 21 -0.59 -12.57 -6.26
C SER A 21 0.51 -11.54 -6.52
N LEU A 22 0.43 -10.88 -7.68
CA LEU A 22 0.94 -9.51 -7.76
C LEU A 22 -0.03 -8.68 -6.91
N VAL A 23 0.28 -8.56 -5.62
CA VAL A 23 -0.21 -7.44 -4.82
C VAL A 23 0.24 -6.21 -5.59
N ALA A 24 -0.69 -5.60 -6.31
CA ALA A 24 -0.52 -4.30 -6.90
C ALA A 24 -0.39 -3.33 -5.73
N SER A 25 0.82 -3.23 -5.17
CA SER A 25 1.23 -2.07 -4.41
C SER A 25 1.00 -0.91 -5.36
N GLY A 26 -0.12 -0.21 -5.18
CA GLY A 26 -0.48 0.97 -5.93
C GLY A 26 0.65 1.97 -5.77
N ALA A 27 1.60 1.95 -6.69
CA ALA A 27 2.59 2.98 -6.83
C ALA A 27 1.82 4.20 -7.35
N PHE A 28 1.36 5.04 -6.43
CA PHE A 28 0.90 6.37 -6.76
C PHE A 28 2.03 7.02 -7.55
N ALA A 29 1.77 7.29 -8.84
CA ALA A 29 2.75 7.86 -9.73
C ALA A 29 3.26 9.18 -9.14
N HIS A 30 4.53 9.22 -8.77
CA HIS A 30 5.21 10.45 -8.39
C HIS A 30 5.47 11.23 -9.68
N ALA A 31 4.69 12.29 -9.92
CA ALA A 31 4.92 13.17 -11.05
C ALA A 31 6.24 13.92 -10.82
N THR A 32 7.32 13.45 -11.44
CA THR A 32 8.62 14.13 -11.48
C THR A 32 8.51 15.35 -12.41
N SER A 33 8.13 16.48 -11.83
CA SER A 33 8.54 17.80 -12.33
C SER A 33 9.65 18.28 -11.39
N GLY A 34 10.68 18.97 -11.88
CA GLY A 34 11.81 19.43 -11.07
C GLY A 34 11.47 20.37 -9.90
N ASP A 35 10.20 20.70 -9.73
CA ASP A 35 9.65 21.39 -8.57
C ASP A 35 8.83 20.40 -7.72
N GLN A 36 9.10 20.39 -6.42
CA GLN A 36 8.31 19.57 -5.50
C GLN A 36 6.84 20.07 -5.52
N PRO A 37 5.84 19.18 -5.47
CA PRO A 37 4.45 19.59 -5.54
C PRO A 37 4.05 20.50 -4.36
N ARG A 38 3.10 21.43 -4.56
CA ARG A 38 2.53 22.25 -3.46
C ARG A 38 1.66 21.42 -2.50
N THR A 39 1.13 20.30 -2.99
CA THR A 39 0.24 19.42 -2.24
C THR A 39 0.64 17.96 -2.48
N VAL A 40 0.75 17.18 -1.41
CA VAL A 40 1.05 15.75 -1.47
C VAL A 40 0.00 15.00 -0.67
N THR A 41 -0.54 13.92 -1.22
CA THR A 41 -1.37 12.97 -0.47
C THR A 41 -0.69 11.61 -0.43
N VAL A 42 -0.56 11.04 0.76
CA VAL A 42 0.02 9.70 0.99
C VAL A 42 -0.99 8.77 1.62
N PHE A 43 -0.88 7.48 1.31
CA PHE A 43 -1.61 6.44 2.02
C PHE A 43 -0.73 5.84 3.13
N VAL A 44 -1.21 5.88 4.36
CA VAL A 44 -0.59 5.27 5.53
C VAL A 44 -1.35 4.00 5.87
N ASP A 45 -0.78 2.87 5.45
CA ASP A 45 -1.33 1.52 5.60
C ASP A 45 -1.48 1.09 7.07
N ALA A 46 -2.67 0.61 7.42
CA ALA A 46 -2.99 -0.04 8.68
C ALA A 46 -2.75 -1.55 8.60
N THR A 47 -1.47 -1.91 8.69
CA THR A 47 -1.03 -3.31 8.67
C THR A 47 -1.84 -4.18 9.64
N PHE A 48 -2.43 -5.24 9.09
CA PHE A 48 -3.26 -6.21 9.80
C PHE A 48 -2.52 -6.78 11.02
N GLY A 49 -3.17 -6.76 12.19
CA GLY A 49 -2.65 -7.35 13.44
C GLY A 49 -2.02 -6.41 14.47
N MET A 50 -1.77 -5.11 14.17
CA MET A 50 -1.11 -4.18 15.12
C MET A 50 -1.76 -2.77 15.17
N ARG A 51 -3.09 -2.69 15.06
CA ARG A 51 -3.83 -1.48 14.63
C ARG A 51 -3.66 -0.19 15.46
N LYS A 52 -3.39 -0.21 16.77
CA LYS A 52 -3.41 1.03 17.59
C LYS A 52 -2.05 1.74 17.68
N ASN A 53 -1.08 1.13 18.37
CA ASN A 53 0.21 1.77 18.60
C ASN A 53 1.05 1.88 17.32
N HIS A 54 0.89 0.94 16.39
CA HIS A 54 1.62 0.95 15.13
C HIS A 54 1.15 2.08 14.22
N MET A 55 -0.16 2.35 14.17
CA MET A 55 -0.71 3.41 13.33
C MET A 55 -0.37 4.80 13.83
N ALA A 56 -0.49 5.04 15.13
CA ALA A 56 -0.04 6.30 15.71
C ALA A 56 1.43 6.58 15.35
N ARG A 57 2.30 5.58 15.50
CA ARG A 57 3.72 5.71 15.14
C ARG A 57 3.95 5.96 13.66
N LYS A 58 3.22 5.27 12.78
CA LYS A 58 3.31 5.47 11.32
C LYS A 58 2.87 6.89 10.92
N LEU A 59 1.77 7.38 11.48
CA LEU A 59 1.27 8.74 11.25
C LEU A 59 2.26 9.79 11.77
N THR A 60 2.79 9.63 12.99
CA THR A 60 3.84 10.52 13.53
C THR A 60 5.09 10.53 12.65
N LYS A 61 5.50 9.37 12.13
CA LYS A 61 6.65 9.27 11.23
C LYS A 61 6.38 10.00 9.91
N SER A 62 5.20 9.82 9.33
CA SER A 62 4.77 10.54 8.11
C SER A 62 4.79 12.05 8.34
N GLU A 63 4.23 12.51 9.46
CA GLU A 63 4.21 13.92 9.83
C GLU A 63 5.62 14.50 9.92
N ALA A 64 6.52 13.85 10.65
CA ALA A 64 7.91 14.29 10.80
C ALA A 64 8.65 14.33 9.45
N GLU A 65 8.41 13.36 8.57
CA GLU A 65 9.02 13.31 7.24
C GLU A 65 8.56 14.48 6.36
N TYR A 66 7.26 14.79 6.34
CA TYR A 66 6.73 15.88 5.53
C TYR A 66 7.02 17.26 6.13
N ALA A 67 7.05 17.38 7.46
CA ALA A 67 7.50 18.57 8.16
C ALA A 67 8.97 18.90 7.81
N ALA A 68 9.86 17.90 7.76
CA ALA A 68 11.26 18.09 7.36
C ALA A 68 11.42 18.59 5.91
N LYS A 69 10.41 18.34 5.06
CA LYS A 69 10.35 18.81 3.66
C LYS A 69 9.65 20.18 3.52
N GLY A 70 9.26 20.81 4.64
CA GLY A 70 8.58 22.11 4.67
C GLY A 70 7.07 22.07 4.44
N TYR A 71 6.46 20.89 4.49
CA TYR A 71 5.00 20.78 4.40
C TYR A 71 4.34 20.85 5.78
N ARG A 72 3.07 21.23 5.80
CA ARG A 72 2.17 21.23 6.96
C ARG A 72 1.00 20.30 6.72
N PHE A 73 0.50 19.67 7.78
CA PHE A 73 -0.72 18.87 7.75
C PHE A 73 -1.91 19.69 7.23
N ALA A 74 -2.67 19.13 6.30
CA ALA A 74 -3.90 19.74 5.77
C ALA A 74 -5.15 18.95 6.12
N GLN A 75 -5.16 17.63 5.85
CA GLN A 75 -6.32 16.78 6.09
C GLN A 75 -5.92 15.30 6.23
N MET A 76 -6.79 14.54 6.87
CA MET A 76 -6.70 13.08 6.95
C MET A 76 -8.07 12.45 6.79
N VAL A 77 -8.14 11.39 5.99
CA VAL A 77 -9.37 10.63 5.75
C VAL A 77 -9.09 9.14 6.00
N ALA A 78 -9.94 8.50 6.81
CA ALA A 78 -9.87 7.06 7.03
C ALA A 78 -10.35 6.31 5.78
N TYR A 79 -9.65 5.24 5.43
CA TYR A 79 -10.03 4.32 4.35
C TYR A 79 -10.41 2.97 4.95
N ASN A 80 -11.65 2.55 4.69
CA ASN A 80 -12.15 1.26 5.14
C ASN A 80 -12.58 0.43 3.92
N GLU A 81 -12.19 -0.84 3.88
CA GLU A 81 -12.67 -1.82 2.91
C GLU A 81 -13.37 -2.95 3.66
N ASN A 82 -14.53 -3.37 3.17
CA ASN A 82 -15.29 -4.49 3.75
C ASN A 82 -15.61 -4.37 5.26
N GLY A 83 -15.63 -3.14 5.79
CA GLY A 83 -15.85 -2.86 7.21
C GLY A 83 -14.60 -2.90 8.08
N ASP A 84 -13.43 -3.17 7.51
CA ASP A 84 -12.13 -3.12 8.17
C ASP A 84 -11.39 -1.81 7.83
N LEU A 85 -10.70 -1.25 8.83
CA LEU A 85 -9.81 -0.10 8.63
C LEU A 85 -8.54 -0.55 7.92
N GLU A 86 -8.35 -0.07 6.69
CA GLU A 86 -7.19 -0.36 5.85
C GLU A 86 -6.09 0.69 5.98
N GLY A 87 -6.43 1.92 6.34
CA GLY A 87 -5.42 2.97 6.53
C GLY A 87 -6.01 4.38 6.49
N PHE A 88 -5.13 5.34 6.24
CA PHE A 88 -5.49 6.75 6.15
C PHE A 88 -4.83 7.40 4.94
N PHE A 89 -5.61 8.18 4.20
CA PHE A 89 -5.05 9.17 3.30
C PHE A 89 -4.71 10.42 4.10
N VAL A 90 -3.46 10.87 4.03
CA VAL A 90 -2.98 12.09 4.70
C VAL A 90 -2.50 13.06 3.64
N THR A 91 -3.04 14.28 3.64
CA THR A 91 -2.64 15.35 2.73
C THR A 91 -1.81 16.40 3.46
N TYR A 92 -0.74 16.81 2.80
CA TYR A 92 0.24 17.79 3.23
C TYR A 92 0.32 18.93 2.22
N VAL A 93 0.48 20.16 2.70
CA VAL A 93 0.58 21.37 1.86
C VAL A 93 1.79 22.21 2.23
N ARG A 94 2.36 22.88 1.22
CA ARG A 94 3.42 23.88 1.40
C ARG A 94 3.11 25.11 0.53
N ASP A 95 3.53 26.28 0.99
CA ASP A 95 3.24 27.58 0.35
C ASP A 95 4.14 27.84 -0.86
#